data_AF-A0A7R6WCY6-F1
#
_entry.id   AF-A0A7R6WCY6-F1
#
_cell.length_a   1.000
_cell.length_b   1.000
_cell.length_c   1.000
_cell.angle_alpha   90.00
_cell.angle_beta   90.00
_cell.angle_gamma   90.00
#
_symmetry.space_group_name_H-M   'P 1'
#
loop_
_entity.id
_entity.type
_entity.pdbx_description
1 polymer ?
#
loop_
_entity_poly.entity_id
_entity_poly.type
_entity_poly.pdbx_seq_one_letter_code
_entity_poly.pdbx_strand_id
1 'polypeptide(L)'
;MKRSQILWILVIICLLAFAASQTLFLKETTKQQGSNLQNIGEEYFAGPFKVQAVIDPQQPRVGNNQLNIIIRDKNDQPIDNANIKAVAEMPAMGSMPTMYAPAEITNTQPGLYQGQFELPMMGAWPLTLTIDAGVQGQAQISFDMGTSRKGLAFSTATPSTFAAQSNNQPNSALQAKTFKVDSYRRQLIGVTTDIVTCINMTKTIHANAQVNYDQTRLSDINLKFAGWIDKLNTDYVGKQIKKGQTLFSVYSPELISGQDEYLYSIKRSQTGQDNLKAVAARRLSLWGINRTQIRALAKRGRPLEYLPILSPISGTIIEKNIVAGSAFKAGEKLLRIADLSTVWVEGQVYESDLPWVELGMNAEVTLANQPDTTYTGTVTFIEPFLNNKTRTARIRVKLANPDGLLRPKQYVHLQLQVALGRRIVVPEQAVVFTGENRVVFVDLGDGRLQAQKITTGVRNDDFIEVIDGLNYGDTIITSGNFLIAAESKLKSGVDQW
;
A
#
# COMPACT_ATOMS: atom_id res chain seq x y z
N MET A 1 -28.32 -17.23 81.10
CA MET A 1 -28.97 -16.35 80.10
C MET A 1 -29.78 -17.20 79.14
N LYS A 2 -30.95 -16.69 78.77
CA LYS A 2 -32.20 -17.45 78.60
C LYS A 2 -32.16 -18.39 77.39
N ARG A 3 -32.68 -19.61 77.56
CA ARG A 3 -32.92 -20.62 76.49
C ARG A 3 -33.54 -20.02 75.21
N SER A 4 -34.32 -18.95 75.35
CA SER A 4 -34.88 -18.16 74.26
C SER A 4 -33.82 -17.52 73.34
N GLN A 5 -32.71 -16.98 73.84
CA GLN A 5 -31.68 -16.37 72.98
C GLN A 5 -30.87 -17.39 72.18
N ILE A 6 -30.62 -18.57 72.75
CA ILE A 6 -29.97 -19.68 72.04
C ILE A 6 -30.91 -20.23 70.97
N LEU A 7 -32.21 -20.32 71.25
CA LEU A 7 -33.21 -20.71 70.25
C LEU A 7 -33.28 -19.71 69.09
N TRP A 8 -33.23 -18.41 69.37
CA TRP A 8 -33.24 -17.38 68.32
C TRP A 8 -31.96 -17.38 67.47
N ILE A 9 -30.78 -17.62 68.07
CA ILE A 9 -29.52 -17.73 67.32
C ILE A 9 -29.52 -19.00 66.45
N LEU A 10 -30.04 -20.13 66.95
CA LEU A 10 -30.21 -21.36 66.16
C LEU A 10 -31.23 -21.18 65.04
N VAL A 11 -32.33 -20.44 65.27
CA VAL A 11 -33.32 -20.13 64.23
C VAL A 11 -32.74 -19.19 63.17
N ILE A 12 -31.91 -18.21 63.55
CA ILE A 12 -31.25 -17.30 62.60
C ILE A 12 -30.16 -18.04 61.80
N ILE A 13 -29.38 -18.92 62.42
CA ILE A 13 -28.40 -19.77 61.71
C ILE A 13 -29.12 -20.76 60.79
N CYS A 14 -30.27 -21.30 61.20
CA CYS A 14 -31.08 -22.17 60.36
C CYS A 14 -31.72 -21.38 59.19
N LEU A 15 -32.16 -20.13 59.40
CA LEU A 15 -32.67 -19.25 58.34
C LEU A 15 -31.57 -18.79 57.37
N LEU A 16 -30.35 -18.54 57.85
CA LEU A 16 -29.20 -18.23 56.99
C LEU A 16 -28.72 -19.48 56.24
N ALA A 17 -28.78 -20.66 56.84
CA ALA A 17 -28.52 -21.93 56.16
C ALA A 17 -29.64 -22.29 55.18
N PHE A 18 -30.90 -21.93 55.44
CA PHE A 18 -32.02 -22.12 54.53
C PHE A 18 -32.01 -21.09 53.39
N ALA A 19 -31.53 -19.86 53.62
CA ALA A 19 -31.33 -18.86 52.58
C ALA A 19 -30.07 -19.14 51.73
N ALA A 20 -28.99 -19.65 52.34
CA ALA A 20 -27.81 -20.14 51.63
C ALA A 20 -28.13 -21.44 50.86
N SER A 21 -28.94 -22.33 51.43
CA SER A 21 -29.43 -23.53 50.76
C SER A 21 -30.42 -23.16 49.67
N GLN A 22 -31.34 -22.21 49.84
CA GLN A 22 -32.23 -21.77 48.75
C GLN A 22 -31.52 -20.95 47.68
N THR A 23 -30.45 -20.21 47.99
CA THR A 23 -29.64 -19.55 46.96
C THR A 23 -28.71 -20.53 46.24
N LEU A 24 -28.22 -21.58 46.89
CA LEU A 24 -27.58 -22.72 46.22
C LEU A 24 -28.59 -23.57 45.45
N PHE A 25 -29.81 -23.77 45.96
CA PHE A 25 -30.87 -24.52 45.29
C PHE A 25 -31.46 -23.72 44.14
N LEU A 26 -31.55 -22.38 44.18
CA LEU A 26 -31.89 -21.54 43.03
C LEU A 26 -30.71 -21.44 42.06
N LYS A 27 -29.46 -21.48 42.52
CA LYS A 27 -28.27 -21.51 41.63
C LYS A 27 -27.98 -22.91 41.07
N GLU A 28 -28.55 -23.96 41.64
CA GLU A 28 -28.52 -25.36 41.15
C GLU A 28 -29.79 -25.74 40.38
N THR A 29 -30.96 -25.17 40.68
CA THR A 29 -32.18 -25.33 39.84
C THR A 29 -32.17 -24.44 38.60
N THR A 30 -31.40 -23.33 38.59
CA THR A 30 -31.07 -22.64 37.32
C THR A 30 -29.94 -23.35 36.54
N LYS A 31 -29.42 -24.48 37.07
CA LYS A 31 -28.40 -25.31 36.42
C LYS A 31 -28.86 -26.74 36.10
N GLN A 32 -30.12 -27.08 36.41
CA GLN A 32 -30.74 -28.36 36.07
C GLN A 32 -32.21 -28.23 35.65
N GLN A 33 -32.50 -27.24 34.81
CA GLN A 33 -33.42 -27.45 33.69
C GLN A 33 -32.65 -27.16 32.41
N GLY A 34 -31.58 -27.94 32.21
CA GLY A 34 -31.11 -28.21 30.87
C GLY A 34 -32.21 -28.98 30.17
N SER A 35 -32.98 -28.30 29.33
CA SER A 35 -33.67 -28.95 28.22
C SER A 35 -32.56 -29.61 27.41
N ASN A 36 -32.34 -30.88 27.73
CA ASN A 36 -31.46 -31.80 27.04
C ASN A 36 -32.09 -32.08 25.67
N LEU A 37 -32.11 -31.06 24.82
CA LEU A 37 -32.28 -31.18 23.38
C LEU A 37 -31.03 -31.93 22.92
N GLN A 38 -31.12 -33.26 22.94
CA GLN A 38 -30.08 -34.15 22.44
C GLN A 38 -29.60 -33.58 21.12
N ASN A 39 -28.30 -33.30 21.04
CA ASN A 39 -27.66 -32.81 19.83
C ASN A 39 -27.91 -33.85 18.73
N ILE A 40 -28.81 -33.57 17.78
CA ILE A 40 -29.31 -34.58 16.85
C ILE A 40 -28.38 -34.76 15.64
N GLY A 41 -27.42 -33.85 15.42
CA GLY A 41 -26.51 -33.91 14.28
C GLY A 41 -25.51 -32.75 14.26
N GLU A 42 -24.92 -32.48 13.09
CA GLU A 42 -24.02 -31.32 12.91
C GLU A 42 -24.79 -29.99 13.05
N GLU A 43 -24.12 -28.99 13.63
CA GLU A 43 -24.69 -27.67 13.90
C GLU A 43 -24.26 -26.66 12.83
N TYR A 44 -25.25 -25.99 12.24
CA TYR A 44 -25.08 -25.05 11.15
C TYR A 44 -25.52 -23.65 11.58
N PHE A 45 -24.81 -22.63 11.14
CA PHE A 45 -25.11 -21.23 11.46
C PHE A 45 -25.78 -20.55 10.27
N ALA A 46 -26.92 -19.90 10.52
CA ALA A 46 -27.64 -19.13 9.51
C ALA A 46 -28.13 -17.82 10.13
N GLY A 47 -27.41 -16.72 9.87
CA GLY A 47 -27.65 -15.45 10.54
C GLY A 47 -27.54 -15.58 12.07
N PRO A 48 -28.59 -15.18 12.83
CA PRO A 48 -28.60 -15.26 14.30
C PRO A 48 -28.95 -16.65 14.85
N PHE A 49 -29.17 -17.65 13.98
CA PHE A 49 -29.67 -18.96 14.36
C PHE A 49 -28.59 -20.05 14.27
N LYS A 50 -28.57 -20.92 15.28
CA LYS A 50 -27.91 -22.24 15.26
C LYS A 50 -28.96 -23.28 14.90
N VAL A 51 -28.73 -24.04 13.85
CA VAL A 51 -29.68 -25.00 13.29
C VAL A 51 -29.04 -26.36 13.15
N GLN A 52 -29.69 -27.39 13.66
CA GLN A 52 -29.31 -28.79 13.45
C GLN A 52 -30.44 -29.47 12.68
N ALA A 53 -30.12 -30.21 11.63
CA ALA A 53 -31.12 -30.90 10.81
C ALA A 53 -30.67 -32.33 10.51
N VAL A 54 -31.54 -33.31 10.76
CA VAL A 54 -31.31 -34.72 10.47
C VAL A 54 -32.54 -35.36 9.85
N ILE A 55 -32.28 -36.29 8.95
CA ILE A 55 -33.31 -37.06 8.23
C ILE A 55 -33.35 -38.52 8.71
N ASP A 56 -34.55 -39.07 8.81
CA ASP A 56 -34.83 -40.47 9.15
C ASP A 56 -35.78 -41.09 8.11
N PRO A 57 -35.41 -42.19 7.42
CA PRO A 57 -34.14 -42.91 7.51
C PRO A 57 -32.93 -42.08 7.08
N GLN A 58 -31.77 -42.35 7.70
CA GLN A 58 -30.51 -41.64 7.38
C GLN A 58 -30.16 -41.65 5.89
N GLN A 59 -30.56 -42.68 5.15
CA GLN A 59 -30.54 -42.63 3.69
C GLN A 59 -31.96 -42.36 3.21
N PRO A 60 -32.25 -41.17 2.62
CA PRO A 60 -33.58 -40.83 2.15
C PRO A 60 -34.08 -41.88 1.14
N ARG A 61 -35.36 -42.21 1.21
CA ARG A 61 -35.98 -43.21 0.34
C ARG A 61 -37.18 -42.64 -0.40
N VAL A 62 -37.55 -43.29 -1.50
CA VAL A 62 -38.82 -43.02 -2.17
C VAL A 62 -39.97 -43.35 -1.19
N GLY A 63 -40.96 -42.46 -1.11
CA GLY A 63 -42.03 -42.49 -0.10
C GLY A 63 -41.68 -41.66 1.14
N ASN A 64 -42.15 -42.11 2.31
CA ASN A 64 -42.10 -41.35 3.57
C ASN A 64 -40.67 -41.19 4.13
N ASN A 65 -40.31 -39.94 4.40
CA ASN A 65 -39.13 -39.51 5.13
C ASN A 65 -39.52 -38.51 6.22
N GLN A 66 -38.77 -38.52 7.32
CA GLN A 66 -38.97 -37.62 8.44
C GLN A 66 -37.75 -36.71 8.62
N LEU A 67 -37.99 -35.44 8.86
CA LEU A 67 -37.01 -34.40 9.11
C LEU A 67 -37.15 -33.91 10.54
N ASN A 68 -36.06 -33.95 11.31
CA ASN A 68 -35.98 -33.40 12.66
C ASN A 68 -35.04 -32.19 12.62
N ILE A 69 -35.49 -31.05 13.15
CA ILE A 69 -34.78 -29.77 13.12
C ILE A 69 -34.74 -29.19 14.53
N ILE A 70 -33.56 -28.81 15.01
CA ILE A 70 -33.41 -28.03 16.24
C ILE A 70 -32.95 -26.62 15.87
N ILE A 71 -33.62 -25.60 16.39
CA ILE A 71 -33.26 -24.19 16.20
C ILE A 71 -33.00 -23.53 17.56
N ARG A 72 -31.84 -22.90 17.68
CA ARG A 72 -31.42 -22.11 18.84
C ARG A 72 -30.93 -20.73 18.40
N ASP A 73 -30.93 -19.77 19.33
CA ASP A 73 -30.33 -18.46 19.11
C ASP A 73 -28.81 -18.48 19.37
N LYS A 74 -28.14 -17.34 19.16
CA LYS A 74 -26.70 -17.15 19.43
C LYS A 74 -26.27 -17.43 20.89
N ASN A 75 -27.21 -17.42 21.83
CA ASN A 75 -26.99 -17.67 23.26
C ASN A 75 -27.39 -19.09 23.67
N ASP A 76 -27.60 -19.99 22.70
CA ASP A 76 -28.06 -21.38 22.89
C ASP A 76 -29.47 -21.53 23.50
N GLN A 77 -30.31 -20.49 23.42
CA GLN A 77 -31.72 -20.58 23.83
C GLN A 77 -32.60 -21.15 22.71
N PRO A 78 -33.52 -22.09 23.01
CA PRO A 78 -34.42 -22.66 22.00
C PRO A 78 -35.38 -21.59 21.45
N ILE A 79 -35.68 -21.68 20.15
CA ILE A 79 -36.62 -20.77 19.48
C ILE A 79 -37.93 -21.51 19.23
N ASP A 80 -38.99 -21.11 19.93
CA ASP A 80 -40.25 -21.87 19.99
C ASP A 80 -41.34 -21.33 19.05
N ASN A 81 -41.15 -20.15 18.48
CA ASN A 81 -42.13 -19.46 17.64
C ASN A 81 -41.64 -19.20 16.20
N ALA A 82 -40.75 -20.06 15.67
CA ALA A 82 -40.29 -19.94 14.30
C ALA A 82 -41.28 -20.61 13.33
N ASN A 83 -41.67 -19.89 12.27
CA ASN A 83 -42.36 -20.49 11.14
C ASN A 83 -41.32 -21.13 10.21
N ILE A 84 -41.32 -22.46 10.14
CA ILE A 84 -40.36 -23.21 9.34
C ILE A 84 -41.05 -23.78 8.12
N LYS A 85 -40.53 -23.46 6.94
CA LYS A 85 -40.90 -24.10 5.68
C LYS A 85 -39.73 -24.94 5.20
N ALA A 86 -39.95 -26.24 5.03
CA ALA A 86 -38.96 -27.15 4.48
C ALA A 86 -39.50 -27.69 3.15
N VAL A 87 -38.74 -27.53 2.07
CA VAL A 87 -39.15 -27.99 0.74
C VAL A 87 -37.98 -28.71 0.09
N ALA A 88 -38.18 -29.99 -0.23
CA ALA A 88 -37.27 -30.71 -1.10
C ALA A 88 -37.70 -30.49 -2.55
N GLU A 89 -36.77 -30.18 -3.45
CA GLU A 89 -37.10 -29.95 -4.87
C GLU A 89 -36.20 -30.78 -5.79
N MET A 90 -36.76 -31.27 -6.89
CA MET A 90 -35.99 -31.86 -7.97
C MET A 90 -36.01 -30.88 -9.15
N PRO A 91 -34.84 -30.33 -9.56
CA PRO A 91 -34.76 -29.38 -10.66
C PRO A 91 -35.31 -29.97 -11.97
N ALA A 92 -35.85 -29.12 -12.83
CA ALA A 92 -36.31 -29.54 -14.15
C ALA A 92 -35.20 -30.25 -14.95
N MET A 93 -35.51 -31.41 -15.53
CA MET A 93 -34.58 -32.18 -16.36
C MET A 93 -35.25 -32.54 -17.69
N GLY A 94 -34.72 -31.99 -18.78
CA GLY A 94 -35.27 -32.17 -20.12
C GLY A 94 -36.70 -31.62 -20.22
N SER A 95 -37.67 -32.50 -20.45
CA SER A 95 -39.09 -32.15 -20.60
C SER A 95 -39.90 -32.28 -19.30
N MET A 96 -39.28 -32.68 -18.17
CA MET A 96 -39.96 -32.75 -16.88
C MET A 96 -39.82 -31.42 -16.11
N PRO A 97 -40.93 -30.81 -15.64
CA PRO A 97 -40.89 -29.60 -14.83
C PRO A 97 -40.34 -29.88 -13.42
N THR A 98 -39.92 -28.83 -12.71
CA THR A 98 -39.47 -28.92 -11.31
C THR A 98 -40.55 -29.55 -10.44
N MET A 99 -40.17 -30.53 -9.64
CA MET A 99 -41.08 -31.17 -8.67
C MET A 99 -40.73 -30.74 -7.25
N TYR A 100 -41.74 -30.57 -6.42
CA TYR A 100 -41.61 -30.12 -5.04
C TYR A 100 -42.22 -31.17 -4.10
N ALA A 101 -41.51 -31.44 -3.02
CA ALA A 101 -41.94 -32.28 -1.90
C ALA A 101 -41.83 -31.42 -0.62
N PRO A 102 -42.86 -30.62 -0.31
CA PRO A 102 -42.89 -29.84 0.92
C PRO A 102 -43.03 -30.77 2.14
N ALA A 103 -42.36 -30.41 3.24
CA ALA A 103 -42.54 -31.08 4.51
C ALA A 103 -43.50 -30.30 5.40
N GLU A 104 -44.44 -31.02 6.02
CA GLU A 104 -45.36 -30.45 7.00
C GLU A 104 -44.66 -30.40 8.36
N ILE A 105 -44.19 -29.21 8.74
CA ILE A 105 -43.40 -29.02 9.97
C ILE A 105 -44.32 -28.70 11.16
N THR A 106 -44.13 -29.44 12.25
CA THR A 106 -44.82 -29.25 13.53
C THR A 106 -43.81 -29.02 14.64
N ASN A 107 -44.10 -28.10 15.57
CA ASN A 107 -43.29 -27.89 16.76
C ASN A 107 -43.68 -28.96 17.80
N THR A 108 -42.73 -29.79 18.21
CA THR A 108 -42.97 -30.89 19.17
C THR A 108 -42.44 -30.60 20.57
N GLN A 109 -41.35 -29.82 20.69
CA GLN A 109 -40.76 -29.36 21.96
C GLN A 109 -40.09 -27.99 21.77
N PRO A 110 -39.80 -27.23 22.85
CA PRO A 110 -39.06 -25.99 22.74
C PRO A 110 -37.79 -26.10 21.89
N GLY A 111 -37.73 -25.38 20.77
CA GLY A 111 -36.64 -25.38 19.81
C GLY A 111 -36.54 -26.62 18.91
N LEU A 112 -37.42 -27.61 19.03
CA LEU A 112 -37.44 -28.84 18.21
C LEU A 112 -38.68 -28.88 17.31
N TYR A 113 -38.41 -29.06 16.03
CA TYR A 113 -39.41 -29.10 14.96
C TYR A 113 -39.26 -30.40 14.19
N GLN A 114 -40.37 -31.01 13.84
CA GLN A 114 -40.40 -32.28 13.13
C GLN A 114 -41.37 -32.17 11.96
N GLY A 115 -40.94 -32.61 10.77
CA GLY A 115 -41.83 -32.70 9.62
C GLY A 115 -41.69 -33.98 8.84
N GLN A 116 -42.74 -34.30 8.10
CA GLN A 116 -42.80 -35.47 7.22
C GLN A 116 -42.99 -34.99 5.79
N PHE A 117 -42.32 -35.68 4.86
CA PHE A 117 -42.47 -35.42 3.43
C PHE A 117 -42.25 -36.70 2.63
N GLU A 118 -42.86 -36.74 1.44
CA GLU A 118 -42.78 -37.88 0.53
C GLU A 118 -41.94 -37.55 -0.70
N LEU A 119 -40.92 -38.38 -0.97
CA LEU A 119 -40.14 -38.29 -2.20
C LEU A 119 -40.77 -39.18 -3.28
N PRO A 120 -41.24 -38.63 -4.41
CA PRO A 120 -41.97 -39.42 -5.41
C PRO A 120 -41.08 -40.34 -6.25
N MET A 121 -39.78 -40.07 -6.33
CA MET A 121 -38.85 -40.87 -7.13
C MET A 121 -37.40 -40.77 -6.64
N MET A 122 -36.56 -41.72 -7.08
CA MET A 122 -35.13 -41.70 -6.78
C MET A 122 -34.44 -40.55 -7.51
N GLY A 123 -33.48 -39.88 -6.85
CA GLY A 123 -32.74 -38.78 -7.45
C GLY A 123 -32.09 -37.84 -6.43
N ALA A 124 -31.56 -36.72 -6.94
CA ALA A 124 -31.11 -35.60 -6.12
C ALA A 124 -32.30 -34.69 -5.83
N TRP A 125 -32.51 -34.42 -4.55
CA TRP A 125 -33.60 -33.62 -4.02
C TRP A 125 -33.02 -32.61 -3.03
N PRO A 126 -32.33 -31.55 -3.48
CA PRO A 126 -31.91 -30.47 -2.57
C PRO A 126 -33.07 -30.03 -1.68
N LEU A 127 -32.78 -29.91 -0.37
CA LEU A 127 -33.74 -29.55 0.67
C LEU A 127 -33.44 -28.13 1.14
N THR A 128 -34.40 -27.23 1.01
CA THR A 128 -34.30 -25.87 1.51
C THR A 128 -35.19 -25.68 2.73
N LEU A 129 -34.59 -25.23 3.82
CA LEU A 129 -35.26 -24.78 5.04
C LEU A 129 -35.30 -23.26 5.06
N THR A 130 -36.49 -22.69 5.17
CA THR A 130 -36.71 -21.27 5.40
C THR A 130 -37.25 -21.09 6.80
N ILE A 131 -36.54 -20.32 7.61
CA ILE A 131 -36.84 -20.03 9.01
C ILE A 131 -37.25 -18.57 9.08
N ASP A 132 -38.45 -18.32 9.58
CA ASP A 132 -38.92 -16.98 9.89
C ASP A 132 -39.32 -16.91 11.37
N ALA A 133 -38.48 -16.27 12.18
CA ALA A 133 -38.69 -16.08 13.61
C ALA A 133 -39.13 -14.64 13.95
N GLY A 134 -39.77 -13.95 13.01
CA GLY A 134 -40.31 -12.60 13.21
C GLY A 134 -39.22 -11.59 13.59
N VAL A 135 -39.25 -11.09 14.83
CA VAL A 135 -38.33 -10.05 15.34
C VAL A 135 -36.88 -10.55 15.40
N GLN A 136 -36.65 -11.87 15.51
CA GLN A 136 -35.32 -12.46 15.56
C GLN A 136 -34.68 -12.63 14.18
N GLY A 137 -35.41 -12.35 13.10
CA GLY A 137 -34.92 -12.37 11.72
C GLY A 137 -35.36 -13.59 10.91
N GLN A 138 -34.93 -13.61 9.66
CA GLN A 138 -35.17 -14.70 8.71
C GLN A 138 -33.86 -15.32 8.28
N ALA A 139 -33.86 -16.63 8.06
CA ALA A 139 -32.72 -17.35 7.53
C ALA A 139 -33.15 -18.45 6.57
N GLN A 140 -32.31 -18.74 5.60
CA GLN A 140 -32.50 -19.83 4.65
C GLN A 140 -31.28 -20.74 4.68
N ILE A 141 -31.51 -22.04 4.83
CA ILE A 141 -30.47 -23.07 4.84
C ILE A 141 -30.81 -24.10 3.78
N SER A 142 -29.86 -24.39 2.91
CA SER A 142 -30.03 -25.43 1.89
C SER A 142 -29.09 -26.59 2.17
N PHE A 143 -29.62 -27.79 2.00
CA PHE A 143 -28.91 -29.05 2.12
C PHE A 143 -28.99 -29.81 0.80
N ASP A 144 -27.88 -30.39 0.40
CA ASP A 144 -27.84 -31.37 -0.66
C ASP A 144 -28.34 -32.72 -0.09
N MET A 145 -29.54 -33.11 -0.51
CA MET A 145 -30.18 -34.37 -0.14
C MET A 145 -30.46 -35.20 -1.39
N GLY A 146 -30.47 -36.53 -1.27
CA GLY A 146 -30.85 -37.41 -2.37
C GLY A 146 -30.89 -38.87 -1.95
N THR A 147 -31.62 -39.70 -2.70
CA THR A 147 -31.85 -41.11 -2.32
C THR A 147 -30.61 -42.00 -2.49
N SER A 148 -29.58 -41.52 -3.21
CA SER A 148 -28.32 -42.23 -3.45
C SER A 148 -27.22 -41.91 -2.42
N ARG A 149 -27.47 -41.03 -1.45
CA ARG A 149 -26.49 -40.59 -0.44
C ARG A 149 -27.08 -40.65 0.96
N LYS A 150 -26.24 -40.81 1.97
CA LYS A 150 -26.63 -40.78 3.39
C LYS A 150 -26.59 -39.34 3.90
N GLY A 151 -27.59 -38.97 4.70
CA GLY A 151 -27.68 -37.72 5.45
C GLY A 151 -28.09 -36.52 4.62
N LEU A 152 -28.03 -35.36 5.29
CA LEU A 152 -28.17 -34.04 4.69
C LEU A 152 -26.78 -33.42 4.63
N ALA A 153 -26.27 -33.14 3.44
CA ALA A 153 -25.00 -32.44 3.29
C ALA A 153 -25.28 -30.94 3.24
N PHE A 154 -24.71 -30.16 4.18
CA PHE A 154 -24.88 -28.71 4.16
C PHE A 154 -24.38 -28.11 2.84
N SER A 155 -25.20 -27.25 2.24
CA SER A 155 -24.88 -26.57 0.98
C SER A 155 -24.62 -25.09 1.24
N THR A 156 -25.61 -24.37 1.75
CA THR A 156 -25.52 -22.92 1.98
C THR A 156 -26.40 -22.46 3.13
N ALA A 157 -26.07 -21.32 3.74
CA ALA A 157 -26.91 -20.61 4.69
C ALA A 157 -26.87 -19.10 4.43
N THR A 158 -28.02 -18.43 4.51
CA THR A 158 -28.18 -16.99 4.31
C THR A 158 -28.97 -16.41 5.50
N PRO A 159 -28.53 -15.31 6.13
CA PRO A 159 -27.29 -14.55 5.92
C PRO A 159 -26.03 -15.32 6.36
N SER A 160 -24.95 -15.24 5.58
CA SER A 160 -23.67 -15.91 5.88
C SER A 160 -22.85 -15.10 6.88
N THR A 161 -23.13 -15.24 8.18
CA THR A 161 -22.34 -14.60 9.25
C THR A 161 -21.46 -15.62 9.97
N PHE A 162 -20.16 -15.56 9.65
CA PHE A 162 -19.01 -16.16 10.34
C PHE A 162 -18.69 -17.65 10.21
N ALA A 163 -17.37 -17.88 10.11
CA ALA A 163 -16.66 -19.12 9.89
C ALA A 163 -16.84 -20.13 11.02
N ALA A 164 -17.39 -21.30 10.71
CA ALA A 164 -17.24 -22.48 11.54
C ALA A 164 -15.83 -23.05 11.33
N GLN A 165 -14.96 -22.85 12.32
CA GLN A 165 -13.81 -23.71 12.54
C GLN A 165 -14.31 -25.14 12.82
N SER A 166 -14.28 -25.98 11.79
CA SER A 166 -14.32 -27.44 11.94
C SER A 166 -12.98 -27.98 11.46
N ASN A 167 -12.20 -28.51 12.39
CA ASN A 167 -10.99 -29.25 12.10
C ASN A 167 -11.36 -30.57 11.40
N ASN A 168 -10.57 -30.88 10.37
CA ASN A 168 -10.51 -32.09 9.54
C ASN A 168 -11.38 -32.14 8.28
N GLN A 169 -10.64 -32.12 7.16
CA GLN A 169 -10.96 -32.45 5.77
C GLN A 169 -11.35 -31.29 4.83
N PRO A 170 -10.85 -31.35 3.59
CA PRO A 170 -10.24 -30.22 2.91
C PRO A 170 -11.28 -29.27 2.32
N ASN A 171 -10.92 -27.97 2.34
CA ASN A 171 -11.57 -26.90 1.61
C ASN A 171 -12.13 -27.39 0.27
N SER A 172 -13.46 -27.42 0.17
CA SER A 172 -14.12 -27.29 -1.13
C SER A 172 -13.83 -25.88 -1.62
N ALA A 173 -12.69 -25.75 -2.29
CA ALA A 173 -12.42 -24.67 -3.21
C ALA A 173 -13.71 -24.39 -4.00
N LEU A 174 -14.01 -23.10 -4.23
CA LEU A 174 -14.72 -22.64 -5.44
C LEU A 174 -14.48 -23.69 -6.52
N GLN A 175 -15.52 -24.44 -6.93
CA GLN A 175 -15.32 -25.58 -7.84
C GLN A 175 -14.57 -25.09 -9.07
N ALA A 176 -13.26 -25.25 -9.02
CA ALA A 176 -12.37 -24.97 -10.11
C ALA A 176 -12.58 -26.18 -10.98
N LYS A 177 -13.58 -26.10 -11.88
CA LYS A 177 -13.91 -27.15 -12.84
C LYS A 177 -12.61 -27.54 -13.52
N THR A 178 -12.09 -28.70 -13.11
CA THR A 178 -10.91 -29.28 -13.74
C THR A 178 -11.33 -29.77 -15.11
N PHE A 179 -10.53 -29.46 -16.12
CA PHE A 179 -10.77 -29.94 -17.47
C PHE A 179 -9.55 -30.68 -17.97
N LYS A 180 -9.80 -31.68 -18.81
CA LYS A 180 -8.75 -32.50 -19.38
C LYS A 180 -8.42 -32.01 -20.79
N VAL A 181 -7.13 -31.83 -21.05
CA VAL A 181 -6.56 -31.61 -22.37
C VAL A 181 -5.56 -32.73 -22.63
N ASP A 182 -5.72 -33.45 -23.73
CA ASP A 182 -4.84 -34.56 -24.08
C ASP A 182 -3.42 -34.07 -24.40
N SER A 183 -2.44 -34.96 -24.22
CA SER A 183 -1.01 -34.64 -24.38
C SER A 183 -0.65 -34.20 -25.81
N TYR A 184 -1.30 -34.78 -26.83
CA TYR A 184 -1.05 -34.43 -28.23
C TYR A 184 -1.54 -33.00 -28.53
N ARG A 185 -2.75 -32.63 -28.09
CA ARG A 185 -3.23 -31.25 -28.20
C ARG A 185 -2.38 -30.25 -27.43
N ARG A 186 -1.93 -30.59 -26.21
CA ARG A 186 -1.01 -29.74 -25.42
C ARG A 186 0.29 -29.47 -26.17
N GLN A 187 0.82 -30.47 -26.86
CA GLN A 187 2.04 -30.32 -27.65
C GLN A 187 1.81 -29.48 -28.91
N LEU A 188 0.69 -29.68 -29.62
CA LEU A 188 0.35 -28.91 -30.82
C LEU A 188 0.17 -27.41 -30.53
N ILE A 189 -0.41 -27.06 -29.38
CA ILE A 189 -0.64 -25.66 -29.00
C ILE A 189 0.58 -25.03 -28.28
N GLY A 190 1.69 -25.78 -28.13
CA GLY A 190 2.92 -25.27 -27.54
C GLY A 190 2.79 -24.90 -26.06
N VAL A 191 2.06 -25.70 -25.28
CA VAL A 191 1.94 -25.47 -23.83
C VAL A 191 3.30 -25.65 -23.15
N THR A 192 3.76 -24.59 -22.49
CA THR A 192 4.88 -24.65 -21.54
C THR A 192 4.33 -24.48 -20.13
N THR A 193 5.01 -25.12 -19.18
CA THR A 193 4.70 -25.01 -17.75
C THR A 193 5.89 -24.42 -17.01
N ASP A 194 5.63 -23.77 -15.90
CA ASP A 194 6.63 -23.29 -14.96
C ASP A 194 6.13 -23.53 -13.53
N ILE A 195 7.00 -23.36 -12.55
CA ILE A 195 6.66 -23.53 -11.13
C ILE A 195 6.45 -22.19 -10.46
N VAL A 196 5.49 -22.11 -9.54
CA VAL A 196 5.31 -20.96 -8.67
C VAL A 196 6.52 -20.89 -7.73
N THR A 197 7.30 -19.82 -7.86
CA THR A 197 8.54 -19.63 -7.10
C THR A 197 8.44 -18.46 -6.13
N CYS A 198 9.39 -18.39 -5.20
CA CYS A 198 9.56 -17.26 -4.30
C CYS A 198 10.88 -16.56 -4.64
N ILE A 199 10.81 -15.29 -5.02
CA ILE A 199 11.99 -14.49 -5.41
C ILE A 199 12.11 -13.24 -4.54
N ASN A 200 13.33 -12.71 -4.43
CA ASN A 200 13.53 -11.35 -3.96
C ASN A 200 13.12 -10.39 -5.08
N MET A 201 11.91 -9.86 -5.00
CA MET A 201 11.34 -9.02 -6.04
C MET A 201 11.84 -7.57 -5.90
N THR A 202 12.23 -6.99 -7.03
CA THR A 202 12.56 -5.57 -7.15
C THR A 202 11.59 -4.91 -8.11
N LYS A 203 11.19 -3.68 -7.79
CA LYS A 203 10.42 -2.80 -8.68
C LYS A 203 11.31 -1.66 -9.12
N THR A 204 11.40 -1.45 -10.42
CA THR A 204 12.08 -0.30 -11.00
C THR A 204 11.07 0.82 -11.20
N ILE A 205 11.34 1.98 -10.62
CA ILE A 205 10.57 3.21 -10.88
C ILE A 205 11.38 4.06 -11.84
N HIS A 206 10.79 4.36 -13.00
CA HIS A 206 11.37 5.24 -13.98
C HIS A 206 10.78 6.64 -13.83
N ALA A 207 11.64 7.64 -13.76
CA ALA A 207 11.25 9.04 -13.66
C ALA A 207 11.98 9.87 -14.71
N ASN A 208 11.25 10.78 -15.36
CA ASN A 208 11.85 11.82 -16.17
C ASN A 208 12.46 12.88 -15.24
N ALA A 209 13.72 13.21 -15.47
CA ALA A 209 14.45 14.11 -14.58
C ALA A 209 15.26 15.16 -15.34
N GLN A 210 15.61 16.22 -14.60
CA GLN A 210 16.43 17.31 -15.10
C GLN A 210 17.54 17.63 -14.10
N VAL A 211 18.75 17.84 -14.60
CA VAL A 211 19.88 18.34 -13.82
C VAL A 211 19.62 19.81 -13.49
N ASN A 212 19.72 20.18 -12.22
CA ASN A 212 19.56 21.53 -11.70
C ASN A 212 20.75 21.93 -10.83
N TYR A 213 20.91 23.24 -10.66
CA TYR A 213 21.90 23.78 -9.74
C TYR A 213 21.59 23.35 -8.31
N ASP A 214 22.63 23.03 -7.54
CA ASP A 214 22.50 22.99 -6.09
C ASP A 214 22.28 24.42 -5.58
N GLN A 215 21.04 24.72 -5.18
CA GLN A 215 20.65 26.06 -4.76
C GLN A 215 21.40 26.51 -3.49
N THR A 216 21.89 25.57 -2.67
CA THR A 216 22.69 25.88 -1.48
C THR A 216 24.12 26.32 -1.82
N ARG A 217 24.55 26.12 -3.07
CA ARG A 217 25.87 26.46 -3.58
C ARG A 217 25.85 27.56 -4.64
N LEU A 218 24.77 28.35 -4.66
CA LEU A 218 24.66 29.58 -5.42
C LEU A 218 25.17 30.76 -4.60
N SER A 219 25.89 31.66 -5.26
CA SER A 219 26.34 32.92 -4.66
C SER A 219 26.02 34.08 -5.59
N ASP A 220 25.15 34.97 -5.10
CA ASP A 220 24.80 36.22 -5.77
C ASP A 220 25.81 37.30 -5.39
N ILE A 221 26.39 37.94 -6.39
CA ILE A 221 27.32 39.05 -6.22
C ILE A 221 26.53 40.35 -6.33
N ASN A 222 26.31 40.97 -5.18
CA ASN A 222 25.76 42.31 -5.05
C ASN A 222 26.68 43.20 -4.20
N LEU A 223 26.61 44.50 -4.43
CA LEU A 223 27.40 45.50 -3.71
C LEU A 223 26.49 46.33 -2.80
N LYS A 224 27.06 46.85 -1.71
CA LYS A 224 26.31 47.61 -0.68
C LYS A 224 26.36 49.13 -0.88
N PHE A 225 26.84 49.57 -2.03
CA PHE A 225 27.00 50.96 -2.45
C PHE A 225 26.66 51.04 -3.95
N ALA A 226 26.49 52.26 -4.47
CA ALA A 226 26.32 52.50 -5.89
C ALA A 226 27.64 52.89 -6.56
N GLY A 227 27.75 52.65 -7.87
CA GLY A 227 28.97 52.97 -8.60
C GLY A 227 28.91 52.58 -10.08
N TRP A 228 30.09 52.54 -10.70
CA TRP A 228 30.28 52.17 -12.09
C TRP A 228 31.25 51.00 -12.20
N ILE A 229 30.96 50.09 -13.11
CA ILE A 229 31.87 49.00 -13.48
C ILE A 229 32.94 49.57 -14.42
N ASP A 230 34.19 49.28 -14.13
CA ASP A 230 35.32 49.64 -14.99
C ASP A 230 35.79 48.40 -15.77
N LYS A 231 36.89 47.77 -15.34
CA LYS A 231 37.36 46.52 -15.92
C LYS A 231 36.52 45.32 -15.49
N LEU A 232 36.04 44.56 -16.46
CA LEU A 232 35.31 43.32 -16.27
C LEU A 232 36.22 42.13 -16.63
N ASN A 233 36.75 41.43 -15.62
CA ASN A 233 37.52 40.19 -15.82
C ASN A 233 36.61 38.98 -16.09
N THR A 234 35.29 39.16 -15.95
CA THR A 234 34.23 38.17 -16.05
C THR A 234 33.27 38.51 -17.18
N ASP A 235 33.80 38.40 -18.40
CA ASP A 235 33.23 38.91 -19.63
C ASP A 235 32.09 38.05 -20.22
N TYR A 236 32.00 36.76 -19.89
CA TYR A 236 30.96 35.85 -20.39
C TYR A 236 30.44 34.85 -19.34
N VAL A 237 29.20 34.38 -19.56
CA VAL A 237 28.56 33.30 -18.77
C VAL A 237 29.19 31.96 -19.13
N GLY A 238 29.41 31.09 -18.14
CA GLY A 238 30.12 29.81 -18.30
C GLY A 238 31.59 29.87 -17.94
N LYS A 239 32.14 31.06 -17.65
CA LYS A 239 33.53 31.22 -17.21
C LYS A 239 33.73 30.64 -15.81
N GLN A 240 34.80 29.86 -15.64
CA GLN A 240 35.22 29.37 -14.33
C GLN A 240 36.01 30.43 -13.56
N ILE A 241 35.76 30.52 -12.25
CA ILE A 241 36.36 31.49 -11.34
C ILE A 241 36.78 30.78 -10.06
N LYS A 242 37.94 31.16 -9.51
CA LYS A 242 38.42 30.70 -8.20
C LYS A 242 38.05 31.69 -7.10
N LYS A 243 37.82 31.19 -5.88
CA LYS A 243 37.66 32.03 -4.70
C LYS A 243 38.84 33.00 -4.55
N GLY A 244 38.55 34.28 -4.34
CA GLY A 244 39.53 35.35 -4.23
C GLY A 244 40.02 35.92 -5.57
N GLN A 245 39.65 35.34 -6.71
CA GLN A 245 39.94 35.91 -8.03
C GLN A 245 39.12 37.20 -8.25
N THR A 246 39.72 38.19 -8.92
CA THR A 246 39.03 39.43 -9.27
C THR A 246 37.95 39.18 -10.32
N LEU A 247 36.71 39.55 -9.99
CA LEU A 247 35.55 39.48 -10.87
C LEU A 247 35.49 40.69 -11.79
N PHE A 248 35.58 41.88 -11.20
CA PHE A 248 35.57 43.18 -11.85
C PHE A 248 36.09 44.26 -10.90
N SER A 249 36.43 45.42 -11.43
CA SER A 249 36.73 46.63 -10.64
C SER A 249 35.58 47.61 -10.67
N VAL A 250 35.37 48.30 -9.56
CA VAL A 250 34.32 49.32 -9.44
C VAL A 250 34.88 50.67 -9.03
N TYR A 251 34.30 51.71 -9.61
CA TYR A 251 34.45 53.09 -9.18
C TYR A 251 33.23 53.51 -8.36
N SER A 252 33.44 54.11 -7.19
CA SER A 252 32.37 54.68 -6.38
C SER A 252 32.88 55.90 -5.60
N PRO A 253 32.29 57.10 -5.82
CA PRO A 253 32.66 58.31 -5.08
C PRO A 253 32.49 58.15 -3.56
N GLU A 254 31.48 57.41 -3.12
CA GLU A 254 31.20 57.14 -1.70
C GLU A 254 32.30 56.27 -1.08
N LEU A 255 32.78 55.26 -1.81
CA LEU A 255 33.90 54.45 -1.36
C LEU A 255 35.20 55.25 -1.26
N ILE A 256 35.48 56.12 -2.24
CA ILE A 256 36.68 56.96 -2.21
C ILE A 256 36.64 57.87 -0.98
N SER A 257 35.51 58.57 -0.78
CA SER A 257 35.29 59.43 0.39
C SER A 257 35.49 58.67 1.71
N GLY A 258 34.96 57.45 1.82
CA GLY A 258 35.14 56.63 3.02
C GLY A 258 36.57 56.10 3.21
N GLN A 259 37.31 55.86 2.13
CA GLN A 259 38.72 55.49 2.20
C GLN A 259 39.57 56.66 2.71
N ASP A 260 39.31 57.88 2.23
CA ASP A 260 40.00 59.09 2.69
C ASP A 260 39.70 59.38 4.17
N GLU A 261 38.45 59.23 4.59
CA GLU A 261 38.03 59.35 5.99
C GLU A 261 38.80 58.35 6.88
N TYR A 262 38.92 57.09 6.44
CA TYR A 262 39.69 56.09 7.17
C TYR A 262 41.18 56.42 7.23
N LEU A 263 41.78 56.86 6.13
CA LEU A 263 43.20 57.25 6.09
C LEU A 263 43.49 58.47 6.97
N TYR A 264 42.60 59.47 6.96
CA TYR A 264 42.68 60.63 7.84
C TYR A 264 42.57 60.23 9.32
N SER A 265 41.65 59.31 9.63
CA SER A 265 41.49 58.78 10.99
C SER A 265 42.74 58.03 11.49
N ILE A 266 43.48 57.34 10.61
CA ILE A 266 44.75 56.68 10.96
C ILE A 266 45.81 57.72 11.32
N LYS A 267 45.97 58.78 10.51
CA LYS A 267 46.93 59.85 10.76
C LYS A 267 46.65 60.55 12.10
N ARG A 268 45.38 60.73 12.45
CA ARG A 268 44.95 61.37 13.70
C ARG A 268 44.98 60.43 14.92
N SER A 269 44.72 59.14 14.76
CA SER A 269 44.79 58.14 15.85
C SER A 269 46.20 58.03 16.45
N GLN A 270 47.26 58.31 15.68
CA GLN A 270 48.64 58.43 16.20
C GLN A 270 48.80 59.54 17.26
N THR A 271 47.81 60.43 17.42
CA THR A 271 47.80 61.54 18.39
C THR A 271 46.83 61.36 19.56
N GLY A 272 46.21 60.17 19.74
CA GLY A 272 45.51 59.81 20.99
C GLY A 272 44.00 59.46 20.92
N GLN A 273 43.42 59.17 19.74
CA GLN A 273 42.02 58.73 19.62
C GLN A 273 41.84 57.51 18.71
N ASP A 274 41.78 56.31 19.32
CA ASP A 274 41.64 55.04 18.60
C ASP A 274 40.21 54.71 18.13
N ASN A 275 39.19 55.34 18.73
CA ASN A 275 37.78 55.03 18.44
C ASN A 275 37.37 55.41 16.99
N LEU A 276 37.86 56.55 16.47
CA LEU A 276 37.51 57.03 15.12
C LEU A 276 38.02 56.09 14.01
N LYS A 277 39.23 55.56 14.19
CA LYS A 277 39.81 54.56 13.27
C LYS A 277 38.97 53.29 13.22
N ALA A 278 38.47 52.84 14.37
CA ALA A 278 37.62 51.66 14.45
C ALA A 278 36.25 51.90 13.77
N VAL A 279 35.65 53.08 13.95
CA VAL A 279 34.38 53.46 13.32
C VAL A 279 34.51 53.55 11.79
N ALA A 280 35.54 54.22 11.27
CA ALA A 280 35.77 54.32 9.83
C ALA A 280 36.08 52.95 9.20
N ALA A 281 36.88 52.10 9.86
CA ALA A 281 37.10 50.72 9.42
C ALA A 281 35.81 49.90 9.39
N ARG A 282 34.94 50.08 10.41
CA ARG A 282 33.64 49.41 10.48
C ARG A 282 32.76 49.84 9.31
N ARG A 283 32.71 51.13 8.97
CA ARG A 283 31.96 51.64 7.81
C ARG A 283 32.40 50.98 6.50
N LEU A 284 33.70 50.94 6.21
CA LEU A 284 34.24 50.25 5.02
C LEU A 284 33.88 48.75 5.01
N SER A 285 33.89 48.10 6.17
CA SER A 285 33.50 46.69 6.27
C SER A 285 32.01 46.46 6.02
N LEU A 286 31.13 47.40 6.40
CA LEU A 286 29.70 47.35 6.11
C LEU A 286 29.41 47.47 4.61
N TRP A 287 30.30 48.13 3.86
CA TRP A 287 30.26 48.17 2.40
C TRP A 287 30.82 46.91 1.72
N GLY A 288 31.22 45.90 2.49
CA GLY A 288 31.72 44.63 1.97
C GLY A 288 33.21 44.63 1.64
N ILE A 289 33.95 45.69 2.01
CA ILE A 289 35.41 45.71 1.87
C ILE A 289 36.01 44.78 2.92
N ASN A 290 36.77 43.79 2.47
CA ASN A 290 37.30 42.78 3.37
C ASN A 290 38.44 43.33 4.25
N ARG A 291 38.73 42.66 5.37
CA ARG A 291 39.77 43.10 6.31
C ARG A 291 41.16 43.18 5.67
N THR A 292 41.45 42.34 4.68
CA THR A 292 42.75 42.35 3.98
C THR A 292 42.90 43.57 3.09
N GLN A 293 41.85 44.00 2.40
CA GLN A 293 41.77 45.23 1.62
C GLN A 293 41.86 46.48 2.52
N ILE A 294 41.19 46.49 3.68
CA ILE A 294 41.30 47.59 4.65
C ILE A 294 42.74 47.71 5.19
N ARG A 295 43.39 46.60 5.54
CA ARG A 295 44.81 46.61 5.95
C ARG A 295 45.73 47.05 4.82
N ALA A 296 45.47 46.61 3.59
CA ALA A 296 46.23 47.02 2.41
C ALA A 296 46.07 48.52 2.13
N LEU A 297 44.88 49.09 2.35
CA LEU A 297 44.61 50.52 2.30
C LEU A 297 45.45 51.28 3.34
N ALA A 298 45.44 50.83 4.59
CA ALA A 298 46.24 51.44 5.66
C ALA A 298 47.74 51.41 5.35
N LYS A 299 48.26 50.29 4.82
CA LYS A 299 49.67 50.16 4.41
C LYS A 299 50.03 51.04 3.21
N ARG A 300 49.12 51.14 2.23
CA ARG A 300 49.32 51.90 1.00
C ARG A 300 49.24 53.41 1.23
N GLY A 301 48.47 53.87 2.23
CA GLY A 301 48.37 55.28 2.60
C GLY A 301 47.61 56.18 1.62
N ARG A 302 47.03 55.63 0.55
CA ARG A 302 46.22 56.34 -0.46
C ARG A 302 44.98 55.54 -0.87
N PRO A 303 43.84 56.21 -1.14
CA PRO A 303 42.62 55.55 -1.60
C PRO A 303 42.83 54.86 -2.96
N LEU A 304 42.03 53.84 -3.24
CA LEU A 304 41.89 53.28 -4.58
C LEU A 304 40.68 53.90 -5.25
N GLU A 305 40.91 54.48 -6.42
CA GLU A 305 39.84 54.96 -7.30
C GLU A 305 38.98 53.79 -7.81
N TYR A 306 39.64 52.71 -8.23
CA TYR A 306 39.00 51.48 -8.68
C TYR A 306 39.27 50.34 -7.70
N LEU A 307 38.22 49.84 -7.03
CA LEU A 307 38.32 48.75 -6.08
C LEU A 307 38.05 47.40 -6.77
N PRO A 308 38.97 46.42 -6.70
CA PRO A 308 38.70 45.09 -7.22
C PRO A 308 37.72 44.33 -6.31
N ILE A 309 36.65 43.82 -6.91
CA ILE A 309 35.68 42.93 -6.27
C ILE A 309 36.12 41.50 -6.51
N LEU A 310 36.25 40.73 -5.43
CA LEU A 310 36.77 39.37 -5.46
C LEU A 310 35.63 38.35 -5.34
N SER A 311 35.82 37.18 -5.94
CA SER A 311 34.85 36.09 -5.81
C SER A 311 34.83 35.51 -4.39
N PRO A 312 33.66 35.38 -3.74
CA PRO A 312 33.55 34.75 -2.42
C PRO A 312 33.68 33.22 -2.49
N ILE A 313 33.40 32.61 -3.65
CA ILE A 313 33.42 31.18 -3.90
C ILE A 313 34.20 30.83 -5.17
N SER A 314 34.60 29.57 -5.31
CA SER A 314 35.01 29.01 -6.60
C SER A 314 33.77 28.47 -7.31
N GLY A 315 33.69 28.61 -8.63
CA GLY A 315 32.55 28.11 -9.39
C GLY A 315 32.50 28.66 -10.81
N THR A 316 31.33 28.54 -11.42
CA THR A 316 31.04 28.99 -12.79
C THR A 316 30.06 30.13 -12.78
N ILE A 317 30.27 31.15 -13.61
CA ILE A 317 29.32 32.25 -13.76
C ILE A 317 28.10 31.76 -14.53
N ILE A 318 26.91 31.88 -13.94
CA ILE A 318 25.66 31.41 -14.54
C ILE A 318 24.70 32.54 -14.92
N GLU A 319 24.84 33.73 -14.32
CA GLU A 319 24.14 34.95 -14.72
C GLU A 319 25.12 36.12 -14.72
N LYS A 320 24.99 37.01 -15.70
CA LYS A 320 25.76 38.25 -15.83
C LYS A 320 24.83 39.39 -16.23
N ASN A 321 24.66 40.36 -15.34
CA ASN A 321 23.76 41.51 -15.54
C ASN A 321 24.53 42.83 -15.70
N ILE A 322 25.85 42.77 -15.86
CA ILE A 322 26.73 43.92 -15.97
C ILE A 322 27.60 43.86 -17.24
N VAL A 323 28.02 45.04 -17.67
CA VAL A 323 29.01 45.25 -18.74
C VAL A 323 30.00 46.31 -18.29
N ALA A 324 31.20 46.35 -18.90
CA ALA A 324 32.15 47.41 -18.61
C ALA A 324 31.53 48.79 -18.91
N GLY A 325 31.72 49.76 -18.01
CA GLY A 325 31.14 51.10 -18.09
C GLY A 325 29.73 51.25 -17.51
N SER A 326 29.00 50.16 -17.21
CA SER A 326 27.64 50.27 -16.69
C SER A 326 27.62 50.78 -15.24
N ALA A 327 26.64 51.63 -14.91
CA ALA A 327 26.33 51.96 -13.53
C ALA A 327 25.58 50.81 -12.84
N PHE A 328 25.70 50.71 -11.51
CA PHE A 328 24.94 49.78 -10.69
C PHE A 328 24.43 50.45 -9.41
N LYS A 329 23.31 49.95 -8.88
CA LYS A 329 22.76 50.39 -7.60
C LYS A 329 23.14 49.45 -6.46
N ALA A 330 23.10 49.95 -5.23
CA ALA A 330 23.27 49.12 -4.05
C ALA A 330 22.19 48.03 -4.00
N GLY A 331 22.61 46.78 -3.76
CA GLY A 331 21.73 45.61 -3.70
C GLY A 331 21.39 44.98 -5.05
N GLU A 332 21.76 45.62 -6.17
CA GLU A 332 21.55 45.06 -7.50
C GLU A 332 22.36 43.78 -7.70
N LYS A 333 21.75 42.77 -8.33
CA LYS A 333 22.41 41.50 -8.63
C LYS A 333 23.27 41.65 -9.88
N LEU A 334 24.59 41.67 -9.70
CA LEU A 334 25.54 41.93 -10.77
C LEU A 334 25.94 40.63 -11.49
N LEU A 335 26.31 39.61 -10.71
CA LEU A 335 26.67 38.27 -11.18
C LEU A 335 26.01 37.21 -10.30
N ARG A 336 25.85 36.00 -10.85
CA ARG A 336 25.55 34.80 -10.07
C ARG A 336 26.59 33.72 -10.39
N ILE A 337 27.17 33.16 -9.34
CA ILE A 337 28.18 32.09 -9.42
C ILE A 337 27.57 30.83 -8.83
N ALA A 338 27.73 29.70 -9.53
CA ALA A 338 27.33 28.39 -9.08
C ALA A 338 28.54 27.48 -8.95
N ASP A 339 28.68 26.81 -7.80
CA ASP A 339 29.61 25.72 -7.67
C ASP A 339 29.00 24.44 -8.24
N LEU A 340 29.52 23.99 -9.39
CA LEU A 340 28.98 22.87 -10.16
C LEU A 340 29.60 21.52 -9.81
N SER A 341 30.46 21.45 -8.78
CA SER A 341 31.09 20.19 -8.35
C SER A 341 30.08 19.17 -7.79
N THR A 342 28.87 19.63 -7.50
CA THR A 342 27.72 18.82 -7.11
C THR A 342 26.49 19.43 -7.74
N VAL A 343 25.62 18.59 -8.28
CA VAL A 343 24.37 19.01 -8.91
C VAL A 343 23.20 18.26 -8.27
N TRP A 344 22.01 18.81 -8.46
CA TRP A 344 20.78 18.13 -8.10
C TRP A 344 20.17 17.56 -9.36
N VAL A 345 19.69 16.32 -9.30
CA VAL A 345 18.85 15.74 -10.34
C VAL A 345 17.45 15.71 -9.78
N GLU A 346 16.56 16.48 -10.39
CA GLU A 346 15.17 16.60 -9.96
C GLU A 346 14.28 15.78 -10.90
N GLY A 347 13.72 14.68 -10.38
CA GLY A 347 12.86 13.76 -11.11
C GLY A 347 11.40 13.92 -10.73
N GLN A 348 10.50 13.59 -11.65
CA GLN A 348 9.06 13.55 -11.40
C GLN A 348 8.61 12.11 -11.21
N VAL A 349 8.03 11.80 -10.05
CA VAL A 349 7.51 10.48 -9.70
C VAL A 349 6.00 10.55 -9.61
N TYR A 350 5.30 9.56 -10.18
CA TYR A 350 3.85 9.48 -10.17
C TYR A 350 3.28 9.18 -8.78
N GLU A 351 2.07 9.65 -8.52
CA GLU A 351 1.34 9.42 -7.27
C GLU A 351 1.26 7.93 -6.87
N SER A 352 1.11 7.03 -7.85
CA SER A 352 1.06 5.57 -7.63
C SER A 352 2.37 4.97 -7.15
N ASP A 353 3.51 5.58 -7.48
CA ASP A 353 4.84 5.08 -7.15
C ASP A 353 5.44 5.74 -5.90
N LEU A 354 4.94 6.90 -5.49
CA LEU A 354 5.43 7.64 -4.32
C LEU A 354 5.44 6.86 -3.00
N PRO A 355 4.46 5.98 -2.69
CA PRO A 355 4.52 5.17 -1.46
C PRO A 355 5.77 4.31 -1.33
N TRP A 356 6.45 4.03 -2.44
CA TRP A 356 7.65 3.22 -2.50
C TRP A 356 8.95 4.02 -2.48
N VAL A 357 8.89 5.36 -2.53
CA VAL A 357 10.07 6.22 -2.58
C VAL A 357 10.38 6.76 -1.19
N GLU A 358 11.59 6.48 -0.71
CA GLU A 358 12.05 6.88 0.62
C GLU A 358 13.29 7.78 0.55
N LEU A 359 13.48 8.59 1.60
CA LEU A 359 14.71 9.38 1.75
C LEU A 359 15.90 8.45 1.99
N GLY A 360 17.03 8.75 1.34
CA GLY A 360 18.24 7.94 1.39
C GLY A 360 18.27 6.79 0.38
N MET A 361 17.18 6.55 -0.35
CA MET A 361 17.13 5.51 -1.40
C MET A 361 18.17 5.78 -2.50
N ASN A 362 18.79 4.71 -2.98
CA ASN A 362 19.73 4.78 -4.10
C ASN A 362 18.99 5.05 -5.42
N ALA A 363 19.58 5.92 -6.22
CA ALA A 363 19.08 6.35 -7.50
C ALA A 363 20.19 6.25 -8.55
N GLU A 364 19.83 5.72 -9.71
CA GLU A 364 20.68 5.66 -10.89
C GLU A 364 20.22 6.70 -11.89
N VAL A 365 21.17 7.48 -12.40
CA VAL A 365 20.92 8.54 -13.36
C VAL A 365 21.71 8.23 -14.63
N THR A 366 21.01 8.22 -15.76
CA THR A 366 21.63 8.00 -17.07
C THR A 366 21.35 9.18 -17.99
N LEU A 367 22.36 9.52 -18.80
CA LEU A 367 22.29 10.59 -19.76
C LEU A 367 21.71 10.05 -21.07
N ALA A 368 20.74 10.75 -21.66
CA ALA A 368 20.12 10.31 -22.91
C ALA A 368 21.12 10.17 -24.08
N ASN A 369 22.22 10.93 -24.07
CA ASN A 369 23.27 10.86 -25.07
C ASN A 369 24.43 9.90 -24.73
N GLN A 370 24.40 9.28 -23.55
CA GLN A 370 25.43 8.34 -23.07
C GLN A 370 24.77 7.24 -22.20
N PRO A 371 24.05 6.29 -22.83
CA PRO A 371 23.31 5.27 -22.09
C PRO A 371 24.21 4.33 -21.29
N ASP A 372 25.47 4.14 -21.70
CA ASP A 372 26.44 3.25 -21.04
C ASP A 372 27.07 3.87 -19.78
N THR A 373 26.79 5.15 -19.49
CA THR A 373 27.33 5.84 -18.31
C THR A 373 26.24 6.06 -17.29
N THR A 374 26.36 5.39 -16.14
CA THR A 374 25.46 5.53 -15.00
C THR A 374 26.10 6.36 -13.90
N TYR A 375 25.33 7.27 -13.31
CA TYR A 375 25.73 8.03 -12.14
C TYR A 375 24.84 7.63 -10.98
N THR A 376 25.46 7.29 -9.85
CA THR A 376 24.73 6.91 -8.65
C THR A 376 24.62 8.09 -7.69
N GLY A 377 23.46 8.22 -7.06
CA GLY A 377 23.18 9.21 -6.05
C GLY A 377 22.13 8.72 -5.07
N THR A 378 21.78 9.57 -4.10
CA THR A 378 20.75 9.26 -3.11
C THR A 378 19.63 10.28 -3.14
N VAL A 379 18.40 9.81 -2.88
CA VAL A 379 17.23 10.67 -2.72
C VAL A 379 17.39 11.48 -1.44
N THR A 380 17.46 12.80 -1.58
CA THR A 380 17.71 13.75 -0.47
C THR A 380 16.48 14.56 -0.10
N PHE A 381 15.50 14.63 -0.99
CA PHE A 381 14.27 15.37 -0.76
C PHE A 381 13.14 14.81 -1.62
N ILE A 382 11.95 14.76 -1.04
CA ILE A 382 10.70 14.38 -1.68
C ILE A 382 9.73 15.55 -1.44
N GLU A 383 9.16 16.08 -2.51
CA GLU A 383 8.25 17.22 -2.43
C GLU A 383 6.96 16.81 -1.69
N PRO A 384 6.54 17.55 -0.65
CA PRO A 384 5.41 17.15 0.19
C PRO A 384 4.03 17.38 -0.46
N PHE A 385 3.99 17.97 -1.66
CA PHE A 385 2.77 18.25 -2.40
C PHE A 385 2.90 17.78 -3.85
N LEU A 386 1.76 17.38 -4.43
CA LEU A 386 1.69 16.95 -5.82
C LEU A 386 1.46 18.13 -6.77
N ASN A 387 1.99 18.00 -7.98
CA ASN A 387 1.60 18.87 -9.07
C ASN A 387 0.19 18.50 -9.56
N ASN A 388 -0.77 19.43 -9.45
CA ASN A 388 -2.17 19.19 -9.81
C ASN A 388 -2.41 18.81 -11.28
N LYS A 389 -1.50 19.21 -12.20
CA LYS A 389 -1.64 18.93 -13.63
C LYS A 389 -1.09 17.56 -14.01
N THR A 390 0.08 17.20 -13.47
CA THR A 390 0.79 15.97 -13.85
C THR A 390 0.57 14.83 -12.87
N ARG A 391 -0.03 15.09 -11.69
CA ARG A 391 -0.19 14.11 -10.60
C ARG A 391 1.13 13.44 -10.20
N THR A 392 2.19 14.25 -10.14
CA THR A 392 3.55 13.82 -9.79
C THR A 392 4.09 14.64 -8.63
N ALA A 393 4.91 14.06 -7.77
CA ALA A 393 5.79 14.81 -6.86
C ALA A 393 7.19 14.91 -7.45
N ARG A 394 7.89 16.01 -7.15
CA ARG A 394 9.32 16.12 -7.44
C ARG A 394 10.13 15.41 -6.38
N ILE A 395 11.09 14.60 -6.80
CA ILE A 395 12.15 14.08 -5.95
C ILE A 395 13.48 14.70 -6.35
N ARG A 396 14.40 14.82 -5.40
CA ARG A 396 15.73 15.37 -5.62
C ARG A 396 16.79 14.36 -5.23
N VAL A 397 17.67 14.07 -6.18
CA VAL A 397 18.84 13.23 -5.99
C VAL A 397 20.09 14.10 -6.03
N LYS A 398 20.99 13.93 -5.07
CA LYS A 398 22.25 14.67 -5.02
C LYS A 398 23.36 13.86 -5.68
N LEU A 399 24.03 14.44 -6.68
CA LEU A 399 25.10 13.77 -7.44
C LEU A 399 26.39 14.59 -7.42
N ALA A 400 27.52 13.89 -7.23
CA ALA A 400 28.83 14.47 -7.46
C ALA A 400 29.06 14.71 -8.96
N ASN A 401 29.70 15.82 -9.30
CA ASN A 401 29.98 16.20 -10.68
C ASN A 401 31.41 16.78 -10.81
N PRO A 402 32.45 16.01 -10.46
CA PRO A 402 33.83 16.49 -10.50
C PRO A 402 34.29 16.82 -11.93
N ASP A 403 33.84 16.04 -12.91
CA ASP A 403 34.25 16.17 -14.32
C ASP A 403 33.40 17.20 -15.09
N GLY A 404 32.35 17.75 -14.47
CA GLY A 404 31.48 18.75 -15.09
C GLY A 404 30.61 18.20 -16.25
N LEU A 405 30.44 16.88 -16.33
CA LEU A 405 29.66 16.21 -17.38
C LEU A 405 28.16 16.43 -17.20
N LEU A 406 27.67 16.48 -15.96
CA LEU A 406 26.28 16.78 -15.65
C LEU A 406 26.06 18.29 -15.74
N ARG A 407 25.42 18.73 -16.83
CA ARG A 407 25.19 20.15 -17.08
C ARG A 407 23.81 20.56 -16.58
N PRO A 408 23.67 21.66 -15.82
CA PRO A 408 22.38 22.18 -15.43
C PRO A 408 21.46 22.43 -16.65
N LYS A 409 20.16 22.21 -16.45
CA LYS A 409 19.07 22.18 -17.45
C LYS A 409 19.07 20.96 -18.40
N GLN A 410 20.01 20.04 -18.29
CA GLN A 410 20.05 18.81 -19.09
C GLN A 410 18.99 17.81 -18.64
N TYR A 411 18.33 17.15 -19.59
CA TYR A 411 17.44 16.02 -19.32
C TYR A 411 18.23 14.74 -19.08
N VAL A 412 17.76 13.95 -18.10
CA VAL A 412 18.34 12.66 -17.72
C VAL A 412 17.22 11.69 -17.36
N HIS A 413 17.51 10.40 -17.48
CA HIS A 413 16.62 9.35 -16.98
C HIS A 413 17.03 9.01 -15.55
N LEU A 414 16.04 8.96 -14.66
CA LEU A 414 16.22 8.59 -13.28
C LEU A 414 15.55 7.24 -13.04
N GLN A 415 16.29 6.31 -12.45
CA GLN A 415 15.82 4.98 -12.07
C GLN A 415 16.01 4.79 -10.57
N LEU A 416 14.96 4.32 -9.90
CA LEU A 416 14.99 3.93 -8.50
C LEU A 416 14.69 2.44 -8.43
N GLN A 417 15.50 1.70 -7.68
CA GLN A 417 15.26 0.29 -7.42
C GLN A 417 14.66 0.12 -6.04
N VAL A 418 13.41 -0.32 -5.99
CA VAL A 418 12.68 -0.60 -4.76
C VAL A 418 12.77 -2.10 -4.47
N ALA A 419 13.39 -2.44 -3.35
CA ALA A 419 13.43 -3.82 -2.87
C ALA A 419 12.09 -4.16 -2.18
N LEU A 420 11.27 -5.01 -2.81
CA LEU A 420 9.98 -5.45 -2.27
C LEU A 420 10.09 -6.64 -1.32
N GLY A 421 11.28 -7.26 -1.24
CA GLY A 421 11.56 -8.43 -0.41
C GLY A 421 11.14 -9.74 -1.09
N ARG A 422 11.05 -10.81 -0.29
CA ARG A 422 10.65 -12.14 -0.77
C ARG A 422 9.16 -12.20 -1.05
N ARG A 423 8.78 -12.48 -2.29
CA ARG A 423 7.40 -12.59 -2.75
C ARG A 423 7.18 -13.90 -3.50
N ILE A 424 5.99 -14.48 -3.36
CA ILE A 424 5.52 -15.56 -4.23
C ILE A 424 5.13 -14.92 -5.54
N VAL A 425 5.67 -15.43 -6.64
CA VAL A 425 5.50 -14.82 -7.95
C VAL A 425 5.14 -15.85 -9.01
N VAL A 426 4.53 -15.34 -10.07
CA VAL A 426 4.32 -16.04 -11.33
C VAL A 426 4.81 -15.18 -12.49
N PRO A 427 5.31 -15.77 -13.59
CA PRO A 427 5.63 -15.00 -14.79
C PRO A 427 4.39 -14.26 -15.29
N GLU A 428 4.53 -13.02 -15.77
CA GLU A 428 3.39 -12.22 -16.23
C GLU A 428 2.55 -12.96 -17.29
N GLN A 429 3.20 -13.67 -18.20
CA GLN A 429 2.54 -14.45 -19.26
C GLN A 429 1.64 -15.57 -18.74
N ALA A 430 1.84 -16.04 -17.49
CA ALA A 430 1.01 -17.08 -16.88
C ALA A 430 -0.37 -16.57 -16.45
N VAL A 431 -0.53 -15.26 -16.27
CA VAL A 431 -1.74 -14.64 -15.74
C VAL A 431 -2.66 -14.25 -16.88
N VAL A 432 -3.88 -14.81 -16.89
CA VAL A 432 -4.94 -14.40 -17.80
C VAL A 432 -5.76 -13.29 -17.14
N PHE A 433 -5.86 -12.16 -17.84
CA PHE A 433 -6.60 -10.98 -17.40
C PHE A 433 -8.01 -11.02 -17.98
N THR A 434 -9.02 -11.25 -17.13
CA THR A 434 -10.43 -11.23 -17.54
C THR A 434 -11.25 -10.26 -16.71
N GLY A 435 -11.42 -9.05 -17.24
CA GLY A 435 -12.03 -7.94 -16.51
C GLY A 435 -11.24 -7.66 -15.23
N GLU A 436 -11.93 -7.76 -14.10
CA GLU A 436 -11.35 -7.60 -12.76
C GLU A 436 -10.69 -8.88 -12.23
N ASN A 437 -10.99 -10.03 -12.82
CA ASN A 437 -10.46 -11.31 -12.38
C ASN A 437 -9.06 -11.56 -12.95
N ARG A 438 -8.23 -12.24 -12.16
CA ARG A 438 -6.93 -12.78 -12.56
C ARG A 438 -7.00 -14.28 -12.40
N VAL A 439 -6.70 -15.00 -13.47
CA VAL A 439 -6.80 -16.47 -13.49
C VAL A 439 -5.49 -17.06 -13.98
N VAL A 440 -5.01 -18.08 -13.28
CA VAL A 440 -3.85 -18.88 -13.68
C VAL A 440 -4.31 -20.33 -13.84
N PHE A 441 -3.79 -21.03 -14.84
CA PHE A 441 -4.07 -22.45 -15.01
C PHE A 441 -3.02 -23.28 -14.29
N VAL A 442 -3.45 -24.06 -13.29
CA VAL A 442 -2.60 -25.01 -12.56
C VAL A 442 -2.66 -26.36 -13.26
N ASP A 443 -1.51 -26.95 -13.54
CA ASP A 443 -1.38 -28.31 -14.05
C ASP A 443 -1.33 -29.30 -12.88
N LEU A 444 -2.36 -30.12 -12.76
CA LEU A 444 -2.49 -31.16 -11.74
C LEU A 444 -1.86 -32.50 -12.18
N GLY A 445 -1.26 -32.55 -13.37
CA GLY A 445 -0.73 -33.76 -13.98
C GLY A 445 -1.76 -34.53 -14.81
N ASP A 446 -1.30 -35.52 -15.58
CA ASP A 446 -2.14 -36.36 -16.47
C ASP A 446 -3.02 -35.58 -17.47
N GLY A 447 -2.63 -34.35 -17.82
CA GLY A 447 -3.41 -33.47 -18.68
C GLY A 447 -4.61 -32.81 -18.00
N ARG A 448 -4.71 -32.87 -16.67
CA ARG A 448 -5.76 -32.20 -15.88
C ARG A 448 -5.32 -30.78 -15.53
N LEU A 449 -6.10 -29.81 -15.99
CA LEU A 449 -5.85 -28.40 -15.73
C LEU A 449 -6.96 -27.81 -14.86
N GLN A 450 -6.58 -26.94 -13.94
CA GLN A 450 -7.48 -26.23 -13.04
C GLN A 450 -7.38 -24.73 -13.29
N ALA A 451 -8.51 -24.08 -13.61
CA ALA A 451 -8.60 -22.63 -13.64
C ALA A 451 -8.65 -22.11 -12.20
N GLN A 452 -7.59 -21.45 -11.76
CA GLN A 452 -7.45 -20.95 -10.40
C GLN A 452 -7.51 -19.42 -10.42
N LYS A 453 -8.53 -18.85 -9.75
CA LYS A 453 -8.60 -17.41 -9.51
C LYS A 453 -7.54 -17.01 -8.48
N ILE A 454 -6.82 -15.93 -8.76
CA ILE A 454 -5.75 -15.42 -7.90
C ILE A 454 -5.98 -13.95 -7.55
N THR A 455 -5.43 -13.54 -6.42
CA THR A 455 -5.30 -12.12 -6.04
C THR A 455 -3.86 -11.70 -6.27
N THR A 456 -3.64 -10.71 -7.13
CA THR A 456 -2.30 -10.23 -7.49
C THR A 456 -1.91 -8.98 -6.71
N GLY A 457 -0.62 -8.87 -6.39
CA GLY A 457 -0.01 -7.70 -5.75
C GLY A 457 0.78 -6.84 -6.73
N VAL A 458 2.00 -6.48 -6.33
CA VAL A 458 2.89 -5.65 -7.14
C VAL A 458 3.39 -6.45 -8.35
N ARG A 459 3.58 -5.74 -9.46
CA ARG A 459 4.16 -6.28 -10.70
C ARG A 459 5.48 -5.58 -11.00
N ASN A 460 6.47 -6.33 -11.48
CA ASN A 460 7.65 -5.81 -12.16
C ASN A 460 7.67 -6.30 -13.63
N ASP A 461 8.75 -6.07 -14.36
CA ASP A 461 8.79 -6.29 -15.80
C ASP A 461 8.66 -7.77 -16.22
N ASP A 462 8.97 -8.71 -15.32
CA ASP A 462 8.98 -10.15 -15.62
C ASP A 462 7.92 -10.94 -14.83
N PHE A 463 7.59 -10.50 -13.62
CA PHE A 463 6.85 -11.27 -12.63
C PHE A 463 5.72 -10.46 -11.98
N ILE A 464 4.66 -11.18 -11.60
CA ILE A 464 3.52 -10.68 -10.83
C ILE A 464 3.50 -11.37 -9.46
N GLU A 465 3.43 -10.57 -8.40
CA GLU A 465 3.23 -11.06 -7.03
C GLU A 465 1.84 -11.71 -6.89
N VAL A 466 1.80 -12.87 -6.24
CA VAL A 466 0.56 -13.56 -5.87
C VAL A 466 0.35 -13.40 -4.36
N ILE A 467 -0.74 -12.72 -3.98
CA ILE A 467 -1.16 -12.51 -2.59
C ILE A 467 -1.98 -13.72 -2.09
N ASP A 468 -2.84 -14.25 -2.96
CA ASP A 468 -3.72 -15.38 -2.63
C ASP A 468 -4.08 -16.20 -3.88
N GLY A 469 -4.40 -17.48 -3.67
CA GLY A 469 -4.92 -18.38 -4.70
C GLY A 469 -3.93 -19.38 -5.31
N LEU A 470 -2.62 -19.26 -5.04
CA LEU A 470 -1.61 -20.25 -5.44
C LEU A 470 -0.64 -20.53 -4.29
N ASN A 471 -0.08 -21.73 -4.27
CA ASN A 471 0.95 -22.14 -3.33
C ASN A 471 2.32 -22.19 -4.01
N TYR A 472 3.38 -22.02 -3.20
CA TYR A 472 4.74 -22.26 -3.65
C TYR A 472 4.91 -23.71 -4.14
N GLY A 473 5.49 -23.88 -5.34
CA GLY A 473 5.72 -25.18 -5.97
C GLY A 473 4.58 -25.66 -6.87
N ASP A 474 3.45 -24.96 -6.94
CA ASP A 474 2.38 -25.30 -7.89
C ASP A 474 2.91 -25.21 -9.32
N THR A 475 2.55 -26.16 -10.18
CA THR A 475 2.92 -26.13 -11.60
C THR A 475 1.85 -25.37 -12.37
N ILE A 476 2.24 -24.33 -13.09
CA ILE A 476 1.35 -23.40 -13.79
C ILE A 476 1.68 -23.35 -15.28
N ILE A 477 0.70 -22.96 -16.08
CA ILE A 477 0.86 -22.85 -17.55
C ILE A 477 1.34 -21.44 -17.92
N THR A 478 2.44 -21.37 -18.67
CA THR A 478 3.07 -20.11 -19.10
C THR A 478 2.87 -19.80 -20.59
N SER A 479 2.52 -20.79 -21.42
CA SER A 479 2.24 -20.63 -22.85
C SER A 479 0.98 -21.40 -23.26
N GLY A 480 0.29 -20.93 -24.30
CA GLY A 480 -0.97 -21.51 -24.77
C GLY A 480 -2.19 -21.11 -23.93
N ASN A 481 -2.02 -20.15 -23.00
CA ASN A 481 -3.05 -19.72 -22.05
C ASN A 481 -4.37 -19.29 -22.69
N PHE A 482 -4.33 -18.63 -23.85
CA PHE A 482 -5.55 -18.21 -24.55
C PHE A 482 -6.38 -19.39 -25.08
N LEU A 483 -5.75 -20.40 -25.67
CA LEU A 483 -6.45 -21.57 -26.21
C LEU A 483 -7.00 -22.44 -25.08
N ILE A 484 -6.23 -22.56 -24.00
CA ILE A 484 -6.64 -23.25 -22.77
C ILE A 484 -7.81 -22.51 -22.09
N ALA A 485 -7.78 -21.18 -22.07
CA ALA A 485 -8.88 -20.34 -21.61
C ALA A 485 -10.16 -20.53 -22.45
N ALA A 486 -10.04 -20.55 -23.77
CA ALA A 486 -11.16 -20.79 -24.66
C ALA A 486 -11.78 -22.18 -24.46
N GLU A 487 -10.95 -23.23 -24.36
CA GLU A 487 -11.38 -24.59 -24.07
C GLU A 487 -12.03 -24.72 -22.69
N SER A 488 -11.46 -24.06 -21.67
CA SER A 488 -12.05 -23.97 -20.34
C SER A 488 -13.44 -23.36 -20.43
N LYS A 489 -13.58 -22.16 -21.02
CA LYS A 489 -14.86 -21.45 -21.13
C LYS A 489 -15.95 -22.26 -21.86
N LEU A 490 -15.58 -23.02 -22.89
CA LEU A 490 -16.50 -23.92 -23.59
C LEU A 490 -16.96 -25.09 -22.71
N LYS A 491 -16.09 -25.61 -21.85
CA LYS A 491 -16.37 -26.76 -20.98
C LYS A 491 -17.01 -26.39 -19.63
N SER A 492 -16.67 -25.24 -19.06
CA SER A 492 -17.07 -24.87 -17.69
C SER A 492 -18.33 -23.99 -17.60
N GLY A 493 -18.86 -23.46 -18.71
CA GLY A 493 -19.99 -22.54 -18.68
C GLY A 493 -19.61 -21.17 -18.10
N VAL A 494 -20.45 -20.16 -18.34
CA VAL A 494 -20.10 -18.72 -18.24
C VAL A 494 -19.66 -18.24 -16.84
N ASP A 495 -19.93 -18.99 -15.76
CA ASP A 495 -19.84 -18.51 -14.37
C ASP A 495 -18.42 -18.41 -13.76
N GLN A 496 -17.36 -18.80 -14.48
CA GLN A 496 -15.97 -18.76 -13.96
C GLN A 496 -15.17 -17.52 -14.40
N TRP A 497 -15.75 -16.62 -15.19
CA TRP A 497 -15.02 -15.58 -15.92
C TRP A 497 -15.36 -14.16 -15.49
#